data_AF-A0A2W5EK85-F1
#
_entry.id   AF-A0A2W5EK85-F1
#
_cell.length_a   1.000
_cell.length_b   1.000
_cell.length_c   1.000
_cell.angle_alpha   90.00
_cell.angle_beta   90.00
_cell.angle_gamma   90.00
#
_symmetry.space_group_name_H-M   'P 1'
#
loop_
_entity.id
_entity.type
_entity.pdbx_description
1 polymer ?
#
loop_
_entity_poly.entity_id
_entity_poly.type
_entity_poly.pdbx_seq_one_letter_code
_entity_poly.pdbx_strand_id
1 'polypeptide(L)'
;MNWKKLVLCLFLTPLIIYANAQDPHFSQYFAAPMTINPALTGKFDGDFRANVNFRNQWSSIDNGYKTFTGSVDMPILQNRLDERDRFAI
;
A
#
# COMPACT_ATOMS: atom_id res chain seq x y z
N MET A 1 3.33 -34.87 19.73
CA MET A 1 3.80 -33.50 19.40
C MET A 1 4.96 -33.17 20.34
N ASN A 2 6.18 -32.94 19.83
CA ASN A 2 7.37 -32.73 20.68
C ASN A 2 7.24 -31.45 21.50
N TRP A 3 7.52 -31.49 22.80
CA TRP A 3 7.41 -30.35 23.73
C TRP A 3 8.16 -29.09 23.26
N LYS A 4 9.29 -29.27 22.57
CA LYS A 4 10.05 -28.18 21.92
C LYS A 4 9.22 -27.40 20.89
N LYS A 5 8.33 -28.08 20.15
CA LYS A 5 7.44 -27.44 19.16
C LYS A 5 6.35 -26.62 19.85
N LEU A 6 5.87 -27.04 21.01
CA LEU A 6 4.87 -26.31 21.79
C LEU A 6 5.45 -25.02 22.39
N VAL A 7 6.67 -25.09 22.92
CA VAL A 7 7.39 -23.90 23.43
C VAL A 7 7.64 -22.89 22.31
N LEU A 8 8.03 -23.37 21.13
CA LEU A 8 8.22 -22.51 19.96
C LEU A 8 6.91 -21.84 19.52
N CYS A 9 5.81 -22.58 19.43
CA CYS A 9 4.50 -22.01 19.09
C CYS A 9 4.07 -20.92 20.08
N LEU A 10 4.24 -21.17 21.39
CA LEU A 10 3.90 -20.21 22.45
C LEU A 10 4.74 -18.92 22.36
N PHE A 11 5.99 -19.02 21.92
CA PHE A 11 6.87 -17.86 21.78
C PHE A 11 6.58 -17.03 20.52
N LEU A 12 5.97 -17.64 19.49
CA LEU A 12 5.63 -16.98 18.22
C LEU A 12 4.25 -16.32 18.20
N THR A 13 3.33 -16.73 19.08
CA THR A 13 1.97 -16.13 19.13
C THR A 13 1.90 -14.62 19.40
N PRO A 14 2.75 -13.99 20.25
CA PRO A 14 2.63 -12.55 20.50
C PRO A 14 3.08 -11.69 19.31
N LEU A 15 3.80 -12.24 18.32
CA LEU A 15 4.22 -11.52 17.11
C LEU A 15 3.04 -11.17 16.19
N ILE A 16 1.94 -11.93 16.28
CA ILE A 16 0.77 -11.76 15.41
C ILE A 16 -0.14 -10.63 15.93
N ILE A 17 -0.14 -10.38 17.24
CA ILE A 17 -1.07 -9.44 17.89
C ILE A 17 -0.70 -7.97 17.58
N TYR A 18 0.56 -7.69 17.25
CA TYR A 18 1.05 -6.33 16.95
C TYR A 18 1.11 -6.02 15.44
N ALA A 19 0.60 -6.92 14.58
CA ALA A 19 0.53 -6.65 13.15
C ALA A 19 -0.61 -5.68 12.84
N ASN A 20 -0.28 -4.43 12.51
CA ASN A 20 -1.22 -3.48 11.92
C ASN A 20 -1.42 -3.84 10.44
N ALA A 21 -2.30 -4.80 10.17
CA ALA A 21 -2.53 -5.38 8.84
C ALA A 21 -3.83 -4.90 8.17
N GLN A 22 -4.27 -3.67 8.43
CA GLN A 22 -5.45 -3.12 7.74
C GLN A 22 -5.01 -2.35 6.50
N ASP A 23 -5.40 -2.84 5.32
CA ASP A 23 -5.14 -2.12 4.07
C ASP A 23 -5.99 -0.84 4.01
N PRO A 24 -5.39 0.33 3.69
CA PRO A 24 -6.12 1.55 3.44
C PRO A 24 -7.10 1.39 2.27
N HIS A 25 -8.40 1.42 2.56
CA HIS A 25 -9.42 1.39 1.52
C HIS A 25 -9.94 2.81 1.27
N PHE A 26 -10.02 3.22 0.01
CA PHE A 26 -10.55 4.53 -0.41
C PHE A 26 -11.72 4.35 -1.37
N SER A 27 -12.75 5.19 -1.27
CA SER A 27 -13.83 5.21 -2.27
C SER A 27 -13.31 5.65 -3.65
N GLN A 28 -12.30 6.54 -3.65
CA GLN A 28 -11.56 6.95 -4.84
C GLN A 28 -10.23 6.18 -4.95
N TYR A 29 -10.30 4.85 -4.93
CA TYR A 29 -9.10 3.99 -4.99
C TYR A 29 -8.27 4.26 -6.26
N PHE A 30 -8.90 4.63 -7.38
CA PHE A 30 -8.22 4.99 -8.64
C PHE A 30 -7.30 6.22 -8.53
N ALA A 31 -7.49 7.06 -7.52
CA ALA A 31 -6.61 8.19 -7.22
C ALA A 31 -5.41 7.79 -6.33
N ALA A 32 -5.21 6.50 -6.07
CA ALA A 32 -4.09 5.93 -5.32
C ALA A 32 -3.49 4.73 -6.08
N PRO A 33 -2.90 4.92 -7.27
CA PRO A 33 -2.44 3.84 -8.15
C PRO A 33 -1.43 2.90 -7.48
N MET A 34 -0.54 3.45 -6.63
CA MET A 34 0.43 2.66 -5.85
C MET A 34 -0.22 1.72 -4.83
N THR A 35 -1.43 2.02 -4.35
CA THR A 35 -2.19 1.14 -3.45
C THR A 35 -2.91 0.03 -4.21
N ILE A 36 -3.18 0.22 -5.52
CA ILE A 36 -3.83 -0.79 -6.36
C ILE A 36 -2.83 -1.82 -6.85
N ASN A 37 -1.72 -1.37 -7.45
CA ASN A 37 -0.73 -2.26 -8.06
C ASN A 37 0.64 -1.56 -8.18
N PRO A 38 1.72 -2.13 -7.62
CA PRO A 38 3.07 -1.61 -7.78
C PRO A 38 3.53 -1.45 -9.25
N ALA A 39 3.01 -2.24 -10.19
CA ALA A 39 3.30 -2.11 -11.63
C ALA A 39 2.73 -0.82 -12.27
N LEU A 40 2.00 0.01 -11.50
CA LEU A 40 1.55 1.34 -11.94
C LEU A 40 2.53 2.45 -11.54
N THR A 41 3.64 2.10 -10.89
CA THR A 41 4.71 3.04 -10.50
C THR A 41 5.38 3.60 -11.75
N GLY A 42 5.45 4.93 -11.88
CA GLY A 42 6.04 5.59 -13.07
C GLY A 42 5.19 5.45 -14.34
N LYS A 43 4.05 4.74 -14.29
CA LYS A 43 3.17 4.53 -15.43
C LYS A 43 2.10 5.61 -15.51
N PHE A 44 2.53 6.80 -15.91
CA PHE A 44 1.69 7.97 -16.14
C PHE A 44 2.37 8.91 -17.13
N ASP A 45 1.62 9.88 -17.64
CA ASP A 45 2.18 10.93 -18.48
C ASP A 45 2.76 12.04 -17.59
N GLY A 46 4.08 12.22 -17.63
CA GLY A 46 4.82 13.21 -16.85
C GLY A 46 6.08 12.66 -16.16
N ASP A 47 6.87 13.57 -15.60
CA ASP A 47 8.17 13.24 -14.98
C ASP A 47 8.06 12.89 -13.49
N PHE A 48 7.03 13.38 -12.82
CA PHE A 48 6.87 13.21 -11.37
C PHE A 48 5.40 13.28 -10.98
N ARG A 49 4.99 12.38 -10.09
CA ARG A 49 3.64 12.34 -9.54
C ARG A 49 3.71 12.22 -8.02
N ALA A 50 2.91 13.04 -7.35
CA ALA A 50 2.69 12.95 -5.91
C ALA A 50 1.18 12.93 -5.65
N ASN A 51 0.73 12.03 -4.77
CA ASN A 51 -0.68 11.90 -4.39
C ASN A 51 -0.81 11.87 -2.86
N VAL A 52 -1.91 12.47 -2.39
CA VAL A 52 -2.32 12.43 -1.00
C VAL A 52 -3.79 12.02 -0.95
N ASN A 53 -4.10 10.96 -0.22
CA ASN A 53 -5.45 10.44 -0.09
C ASN A 53 -5.85 10.48 1.39
N PHE A 54 -7.03 11.05 1.64
CA PHE A 54 -7.63 11.12 2.97
C PHE A 54 -9.02 10.50 2.94
N ARG A 55 -9.32 9.66 3.94
CA ARG A 55 -10.65 9.12 4.16
C ARG A 55 -11.03 9.28 5.62
N ASN A 56 -12.20 9.88 5.85
CA ASN A 56 -12.85 9.94 7.15
C ASN A 56 -14.09 9.04 7.13
N GLN A 57 -14.14 8.04 8.01
CA GLN A 57 -15.27 7.12 8.13
C GLN A 57 -16.06 7.42 9.41
N TRP A 58 -17.39 7.38 9.31
CA TRP A 58 -18.31 7.65 10.42
C TRP A 58 -18.03 8.99 11.11
N SER A 59 -17.93 10.06 10.32
CA SER A 59 -17.62 11.40 10.84
C SER A 59 -18.62 11.95 11.87
N SER A 60 -19.80 11.33 11.99
CA SER A 60 -20.81 11.66 13.00
C SER A 60 -20.61 10.95 14.36
N ILE A 61 -19.73 9.96 14.43
CA ILE A 61 -19.36 9.25 15.65
C ILE A 61 -18.05 9.84 16.16
N ASP A 62 -18.00 10.13 17.46
CA ASP A 62 -16.77 10.62 18.10
C ASP A 62 -15.67 9.55 18.01
N ASN A 63 -14.45 9.94 17.60
CA ASN A 63 -13.34 9.04 17.24
C ASN A 63 -13.58 8.10 16.02
N GLY A 64 -14.30 8.56 15.00
CA GLY A 64 -14.36 7.86 13.71
C GLY A 64 -12.99 7.57 13.08
N TYR A 65 -12.88 6.46 12.36
CA TYR A 65 -11.64 6.02 11.72
C TYR A 65 -11.20 6.99 10.62
N LYS A 66 -9.95 7.48 10.73
CA LYS A 66 -9.30 8.32 9.73
C LYS A 66 -8.13 7.58 9.11
N THR A 67 -8.10 7.53 7.80
CA THR A 67 -7.04 6.90 7.02
C THR A 67 -6.40 7.94 6.13
N PHE A 68 -5.08 7.96 6.12
CA PHE A 68 -4.29 8.87 5.31
C PHE A 68 -3.18 8.09 4.61
N THR A 69 -2.98 8.34 3.32
CA THR A 69 -1.84 7.82 2.56
C THR A 69 -1.23 8.94 1.73
N GLY A 70 0.09 8.89 1.61
CA GLY A 70 0.87 9.70 0.69
C GLY A 70 1.68 8.79 -0.21
N SER A 71 1.81 9.16 -1.47
CA SER A 71 2.62 8.43 -2.45
C SER A 71 3.34 9.40 -3.37
N VAL A 72 4.52 9.00 -3.82
CA VAL A 72 5.36 9.74 -4.76
C VAL A 72 6.01 8.75 -5.69
N ASP A 73 5.93 8.98 -6.99
CA ASP A 73 6.58 8.15 -7.99
C ASP A 73 7.02 8.93 -9.24
N MET A 74 8.02 8.39 -9.92
CA MET A 74 8.59 8.93 -11.15
C MET A 74 9.05 7.78 -12.07
N PRO A 75 8.92 7.93 -13.39
CA PRO A 75 9.50 7.00 -14.35
C PRO A 75 11.01 7.20 -14.44
N ILE A 76 11.79 6.14 -14.17
CA ILE A 76 13.26 6.20 -14.17
C ILE A 76 13.91 5.73 -15.48
N LEU A 77 13.15 5.06 -16.35
CA LEU A 77 13.67 4.40 -17.57
C LEU A 77 13.05 4.92 -18.87
N GLN A 78 12.33 6.05 -18.85
CA GLN A 78 11.69 6.64 -20.04
C GLN A 78 12.64 6.84 -21.23
N ASN A 79 13.92 7.16 -20.98
CA ASN A 79 14.93 7.35 -22.03
C ASN A 79 15.62 6.05 -22.50
N ARG A 80 15.30 4.92 -21.88
CA ARG A 80 15.98 3.63 -22.09
C ARG A 80 15.05 2.53 -22.59
N LEU A 81 13.75 2.65 -22.35
CA LEU A 81 12.73 1.69 -22.76
C LEU A 81 11.75 2.36 -23.73
N ASP A 82 11.22 1.57 -24.67
CA ASP A 82 10.13 2.02 -25.54
C ASP A 82 8.85 2.18 -24.70
N GLU A 83 8.05 3.21 -24.99
CA GLU A 83 6.77 3.49 -24.30
C GLU A 83 5.77 2.33 -24.42
N ARG A 84 5.96 1.46 -25.42
CA ARG A 84 5.14 0.27 -25.68
C ARG A 84 5.57 -0.95 -24.87
N ASP A 85 6.72 -0.90 -24.20
CA ASP A 85 7.20 -2.00 -23.36
C ASP A 85 6.41 -2.03 -22.05
N ARG A 86 5.34 -2.83 -22.05
CA ARG A 86 4.44 -3.02 -20.91
C ARG A 86 4.83 -4.17 -19.98
N PHE A 87 5.97 -4.83 -20.25
CA PHE A 87 6.45 -5.97 -19.47
C PHE A 87 7.70 -5.61 -18.63
N ALA A 88 8.42 -4.55 -19.00
CA ALA A 88 9.54 -4.00 -18.24
C ALA A 88 9.14 -2.85 -17.27
N ILE A 89 7.85 -2.56 -17.15
CA ILE A 89 7.22 -1.66 -16.17
C ILE A 89 6.19 -2.44 -15.36
#